data_AF-A0A1G9BHC1-F1
#
_entry.id   AF-A0A1G9BHC1-F1
#
_cell.length_a   1.000
_cell.length_b   1.000
_cell.length_c   1.000
_cell.angle_alpha   90.00
_cell.angle_beta   90.00
_cell.angle_gamma   90.00
#
_symmetry.space_group_name_H-M   'P 1'
#
loop_
_entity.id
_entity.type
_entity.pdbx_description
1 polymer ?
#
loop_
_entity_poly.entity_id
_entity_poly.type
_entity_poly.pdbx_seq_one_letter_code
_entity_poly.pdbx_strand_id
1 'polypeptide(L)'
;MGAEDELGWDPGVERWAYDGDHVLPGSLRALTPPWDRCVHAEVVSLPRTDAELARARRVLTGLLDDPPRPVPRAPAPGLLEHAWEWAGTEIRARLPHPADVTWARVAELAAELRPAARPLEEHALTHLEPTLLRLIADWRTDVAGSVWTWLTLDPDPARFSPWAVPLAERSVTERLESDEAIAYLGAAGAGGSAAAVDALTRLAEKPDGPATWDDAETARDMLAELRASGR
;
A
#
# COMPACT_ATOMS: atom_id res chain seq x y z
N MET A 1 -29.26 5.46 -10.35
CA MET A 1 -28.76 4.23 -9.71
C MET A 1 -28.40 4.63 -8.31
N GLY A 2 -29.31 4.36 -7.37
CA GLY A 2 -29.41 5.07 -6.09
C GLY A 2 -28.90 4.21 -4.94
N ALA A 3 -28.74 4.83 -3.75
CA ALA A 3 -28.29 4.16 -2.53
C ALA A 3 -29.11 2.90 -2.16
N GLU A 4 -30.35 2.78 -2.63
CA GLU A 4 -31.19 1.59 -2.45
C GLU A 4 -30.61 0.34 -3.14
N ASP A 5 -29.96 0.50 -4.30
CA ASP A 5 -29.33 -0.62 -5.03
C ASP A 5 -28.06 -1.11 -4.29
N GLU A 6 -27.34 -0.22 -3.61
CA GLU A 6 -26.15 -0.56 -2.83
C GLU A 6 -26.49 -1.23 -1.50
N LEU A 7 -27.52 -0.76 -0.79
CA LEU A 7 -27.91 -1.31 0.51
C LEU A 7 -28.35 -2.77 0.44
N GLY A 8 -28.90 -3.20 -0.71
CA GLY A 8 -29.30 -4.58 -0.96
C GLY A 8 -28.21 -5.46 -1.58
N TRP A 9 -27.02 -4.91 -1.86
CA TRP A 9 -25.98 -5.65 -2.55
C TRP A 9 -25.15 -6.50 -1.59
N ASP A 10 -25.18 -7.82 -1.77
CA ASP A 10 -24.28 -8.71 -1.05
C ASP A 10 -22.97 -8.88 -1.83
N PRO A 11 -21.81 -8.52 -1.26
CA PRO A 11 -20.52 -8.66 -1.92
C PRO A 11 -20.08 -10.12 -2.11
N GLY A 12 -20.69 -11.08 -1.41
CA GLY A 12 -20.41 -12.52 -1.58
C GLY A 12 -18.98 -12.93 -1.24
N VAL A 13 -18.29 -12.15 -0.40
CA VAL A 13 -16.92 -12.45 0.04
C VAL A 13 -16.98 -13.36 1.26
N GLU A 14 -16.45 -14.58 1.10
CA GLU A 14 -16.34 -15.51 2.22
C GLU A 14 -15.29 -15.03 3.24
N ARG A 15 -15.63 -15.19 4.53
CA ARG A 15 -14.69 -14.94 5.63
C ARG A 15 -13.48 -15.86 5.50
N TRP A 16 -12.28 -15.28 5.48
CA TRP A 16 -11.01 -16.00 5.39
C TRP A 16 -10.28 -16.01 6.73
N ALA A 17 -9.27 -16.86 6.88
CA ALA A 17 -8.32 -16.76 7.97
C ALA A 17 -6.92 -17.04 7.44
N TYR A 18 -5.93 -16.25 7.87
CA TYR A 18 -4.53 -16.48 7.49
C TYR A 18 -3.85 -17.47 8.42
N ASP A 19 -3.70 -17.11 9.69
CA ASP A 19 -3.13 -17.94 10.73
C ASP A 19 -3.95 -17.74 12.01
N GLY A 20 -4.58 -18.80 12.51
CA GLY A 20 -5.57 -18.70 13.58
C GLY A 20 -6.74 -17.79 13.17
N ASP A 21 -7.06 -16.78 13.97
CA ASP A 21 -8.20 -15.86 13.77
C ASP A 21 -7.81 -14.53 13.08
N HIS A 22 -6.60 -14.44 12.52
CA HIS A 22 -6.09 -13.18 11.99
C HIS A 22 -6.70 -12.85 10.61
N VAL A 23 -7.06 -11.57 10.46
CA VAL A 23 -7.61 -11.01 9.23
C VAL A 23 -6.51 -10.60 8.26
N LEU A 24 -5.38 -10.08 8.77
CA LEU A 24 -4.33 -9.53 7.92
C LEU A 24 -3.27 -10.57 7.50
N PRO A 25 -2.69 -10.42 6.30
CA PRO A 25 -1.61 -11.27 5.80
C PRO A 25 -0.39 -11.29 6.72
N GLY A 26 0.42 -12.36 6.62
CA GLY A 26 1.60 -12.56 7.46
C GLY A 26 2.63 -11.44 7.32
N SER A 27 2.79 -10.91 6.10
CA SER A 27 3.65 -9.76 5.80
C SER A 27 3.31 -8.51 6.61
N LEU A 28 2.02 -8.17 6.76
CA LEU A 28 1.56 -7.03 7.57
C LEU A 28 1.67 -7.31 9.07
N ARG A 29 1.36 -8.53 9.51
CA ARG A 29 1.45 -8.90 10.94
C ARG A 29 2.88 -8.97 11.47
N ALA A 30 3.83 -9.28 10.61
CA ALA A 30 5.25 -9.30 10.95
C ALA A 30 5.87 -7.89 11.07
N LEU A 31 5.11 -6.85 10.69
CA LEU A 31 5.55 -5.47 10.89
C LEU A 31 5.71 -5.18 12.38
N THR A 32 6.63 -4.29 12.67
CA THR A 32 6.99 -3.90 14.03
C THR A 32 7.16 -2.37 14.06
N PRO A 33 7.10 -1.71 15.22
CA PRO A 33 7.20 -0.25 15.30
C PRO A 33 8.51 0.34 14.75
N PRO A 34 8.47 1.42 13.95
CA PRO A 34 7.29 2.25 13.65
C PRO A 34 6.56 1.88 12.34
N TRP A 35 6.98 0.82 11.64
CA TRP A 35 6.44 0.44 10.32
C TRP A 35 5.02 -0.13 10.39
N ASP A 36 4.65 -0.73 11.52
CA ASP A 36 3.35 -1.38 11.74
C ASP A 36 2.18 -0.37 11.84
N ARG A 37 2.42 0.80 12.44
CA ARG A 37 1.44 1.89 12.54
C ARG A 37 1.45 2.80 11.33
N CYS A 38 2.55 2.81 10.57
CA CYS A 38 2.76 3.67 9.40
C CYS A 38 2.53 5.15 9.69
N VAL A 39 2.93 5.60 10.89
CA VAL A 39 2.94 7.03 11.18
C VAL A 39 4.06 7.64 10.35
N HIS A 40 3.70 8.23 9.21
CA HIS A 40 4.66 8.69 8.20
C HIS A 40 5.78 9.54 8.80
N ALA A 41 5.43 10.49 9.69
CA ALA A 41 6.39 11.35 10.39
C ALA A 41 7.41 10.55 11.25
N GLU A 42 6.98 9.47 11.89
CA GLU A 42 7.88 8.59 12.65
C GLU A 42 8.81 7.85 11.70
N VAL A 43 8.28 7.29 10.61
CA VAL A 43 9.05 6.52 9.63
C VAL A 43 10.11 7.38 8.95
N VAL A 44 9.75 8.55 8.41
CA VAL A 44 10.72 9.41 7.69
C VAL A 44 11.86 9.91 8.59
N SER A 45 11.60 9.99 9.91
CA SER A 45 12.58 10.39 10.93
C SER A 45 13.58 9.29 11.32
N LEU A 46 13.35 8.04 10.92
CA LEU A 46 14.21 6.92 11.29
C LEU A 46 15.65 7.09 10.76
N PRO A 47 16.68 6.72 11.54
CA PRO A 47 18.05 6.71 11.03
C PRO A 47 18.24 5.56 10.02
N ARG A 48 19.01 5.81 8.95
CA ARG A 48 19.31 4.81 7.90
C ARG A 48 20.47 3.89 8.29
N THR A 49 20.33 3.24 9.46
CA THR A 49 21.26 2.21 9.95
C THR A 49 21.08 0.89 9.19
N ASP A 50 22.09 0.02 9.19
CA ASP A 50 22.00 -1.29 8.53
C ASP A 50 20.83 -2.14 9.05
N ALA A 51 20.49 -2.02 10.33
CA ALA A 51 19.36 -2.73 10.93
C ALA A 51 18.03 -2.26 10.36
N GLU A 52 17.81 -0.95 10.25
CA GLU A 52 16.59 -0.39 9.66
C GLU A 52 16.54 -0.59 8.15
N LEU A 53 17.67 -0.56 7.44
CA LEU A 53 17.74 -0.88 6.01
C LEU A 53 17.39 -2.35 5.75
N ALA A 54 17.93 -3.28 6.55
CA ALA A 54 17.59 -4.69 6.47
C ALA A 54 16.10 -4.92 6.77
N ARG A 55 15.53 -4.13 7.67
CA ARG A 55 14.10 -4.16 8.00
C ARG A 55 13.24 -3.62 6.88
N ALA A 56 13.53 -2.43 6.35
CA ALA A 56 12.86 -1.85 5.19
C ALA A 56 12.85 -2.80 3.99
N ARG A 57 13.99 -3.45 3.71
CA ARG A 57 14.08 -4.48 2.67
C ARG A 57 13.13 -5.64 2.95
N ARG A 58 13.13 -6.20 4.16
CA ARG A 58 12.22 -7.30 4.54
C ARG A 58 10.76 -6.89 4.42
N VAL A 59 10.42 -5.67 4.80
CA VAL A 59 9.06 -5.11 4.69
C VAL A 59 8.63 -5.10 3.22
N LEU A 60 9.38 -4.43 2.35
CA LEU A 60 9.02 -4.34 0.92
C LEU A 60 8.95 -5.71 0.25
N THR A 61 9.93 -6.59 0.51
CA THR A 61 9.90 -7.96 0.00
C THR A 61 8.65 -8.71 0.49
N GLY A 62 8.35 -8.65 1.79
CA GLY A 62 7.17 -9.31 2.36
C GLY A 62 5.86 -8.79 1.78
N LEU A 63 5.72 -7.48 1.59
CA LEU A 63 4.53 -6.90 0.95
C LEU A 63 4.37 -7.44 -0.47
N LEU A 64 5.41 -7.37 -1.29
CA LEU A 64 5.36 -7.82 -2.69
C LEU A 64 5.10 -9.34 -2.80
N ASP A 65 5.67 -10.15 -1.89
CA ASP A 65 5.53 -11.62 -1.93
C ASP A 65 4.17 -12.12 -1.41
N ASP A 66 3.35 -11.28 -0.78
CA ASP A 66 2.11 -11.67 -0.11
C ASP A 66 0.93 -10.75 -0.50
N PRO A 67 0.57 -10.65 -1.79
CA PRO A 67 -0.46 -9.72 -2.28
C PRO A 67 -1.86 -10.01 -1.69
N PRO A 68 -2.70 -8.97 -1.49
CA PRO A 68 -4.02 -9.15 -0.92
C PRO A 68 -4.95 -9.82 -1.93
N ARG A 69 -6.07 -10.35 -1.41
CA ARG A 69 -7.18 -10.78 -2.28
C ARG A 69 -7.81 -9.54 -2.94
N PRO A 70 -8.32 -9.66 -4.17
CA PRO A 70 -8.95 -8.53 -4.85
C PRO A 70 -10.19 -8.05 -4.09
N VAL A 71 -10.30 -6.73 -3.90
CA VAL A 71 -11.50 -6.09 -3.34
C VAL A 71 -12.64 -6.24 -4.36
N PRO A 72 -13.84 -6.68 -3.96
CA PRO A 72 -14.97 -6.75 -4.87
C PRO A 72 -15.36 -5.36 -5.38
N ARG A 73 -15.79 -5.28 -6.63
CA ARG A 73 -16.29 -4.02 -7.22
C ARG A 73 -17.76 -3.84 -6.88
N ALA A 74 -18.09 -2.72 -6.24
CA ALA A 74 -19.46 -2.33 -5.97
C ALA A 74 -20.24 -2.07 -7.29
N PRO A 75 -21.56 -2.33 -7.34
CA PRO A 75 -22.38 -2.15 -8.55
C PRO A 75 -22.48 -0.68 -8.99
N ALA A 76 -22.39 0.25 -8.04
CA ALA A 76 -22.18 1.67 -8.29
C ALA A 76 -20.90 2.10 -7.54
N PRO A 77 -19.83 2.49 -8.24
CA PRO A 77 -18.61 2.95 -7.57
C PRO A 77 -18.86 4.31 -6.93
N GLY A 78 -18.61 4.43 -5.62
CA GLY A 78 -18.58 5.71 -4.92
C GLY A 78 -19.13 5.67 -3.50
N LEU A 79 -20.43 5.42 -3.32
CA LEU A 79 -21.08 5.58 -2.02
C LEU A 79 -20.75 4.43 -1.07
N LEU A 80 -20.88 3.19 -1.54
CA LEU A 80 -20.50 2.02 -0.73
C LEU A 80 -18.98 1.93 -0.51
N GLU A 81 -18.19 2.30 -1.51
CA GLU A 81 -16.73 2.38 -1.37
C GLU A 81 -16.30 3.38 -0.30
N HIS A 82 -16.99 4.53 -0.21
CA HIS A 82 -16.76 5.50 0.85
C HIS A 82 -17.17 4.97 2.23
N ALA A 83 -18.24 4.18 2.31
CA ALA A 83 -18.63 3.53 3.55
C ALA A 83 -17.60 2.46 4.01
N TRP A 84 -17.01 1.71 3.09
CA TRP A 84 -15.90 0.79 3.38
C TRP A 84 -14.65 1.53 3.84
N GLU A 85 -14.29 2.64 3.20
CA GLU A 85 -13.17 3.48 3.60
C GLU A 85 -13.37 4.04 5.01
N TRP A 86 -14.57 4.54 5.32
CA TRP A 86 -14.93 4.98 6.66
C TRP A 86 -14.79 3.83 7.68
N ALA A 87 -15.39 2.67 7.42
CA ALA A 87 -15.34 1.54 8.34
C ALA A 87 -13.90 1.03 8.56
N GLY A 88 -13.10 0.98 7.49
CA GLY A 88 -11.68 0.65 7.55
C GLY A 88 -10.88 1.65 8.38
N THR A 89 -11.17 2.95 8.23
CA THR A 89 -10.57 4.02 9.03
C THR A 89 -10.90 3.89 10.51
N GLU A 90 -12.16 3.64 10.85
CA GLU A 90 -12.62 3.44 12.24
C GLU A 90 -11.98 2.19 12.88
N ILE A 91 -11.82 1.10 12.12
CA ILE A 91 -11.14 -0.12 12.57
C ILE A 91 -9.66 0.18 12.82
N ARG A 92 -8.96 0.78 11.85
CA ARG A 92 -7.53 1.10 11.96
C ARG A 92 -7.22 2.06 13.10
N ALA A 93 -8.10 3.03 13.37
CA ALA A 93 -7.95 3.95 14.47
C ALA A 93 -8.01 3.25 15.84
N ARG A 94 -8.82 2.19 15.98
CA ARG A 94 -9.00 1.43 17.23
C ARG A 94 -8.05 0.23 17.36
N LEU A 95 -7.59 -0.32 16.24
CA LEU A 95 -6.60 -1.40 16.14
C LEU A 95 -5.40 -0.91 15.32
N PRO A 96 -4.53 -0.05 15.89
CA PRO A 96 -3.45 0.59 15.15
C PRO A 96 -2.32 -0.37 14.77
N HIS A 97 -2.27 -1.56 15.39
CA HIS A 97 -1.25 -2.57 15.11
C HIS A 97 -1.85 -3.70 14.26
N PRO A 98 -1.31 -3.98 13.06
CA PRO A 98 -1.75 -5.07 12.20
C PRO A 98 -1.84 -6.44 12.88
N ALA A 99 -0.94 -6.72 13.82
CA ALA A 99 -0.94 -7.98 14.57
C ALA A 99 -2.20 -8.17 15.43
N ASP A 100 -2.86 -7.08 15.84
CA ASP A 100 -4.04 -7.11 16.72
C ASP A 100 -5.35 -7.25 15.94
N VAL A 101 -5.31 -7.26 14.60
CA VAL A 101 -6.50 -7.30 13.74
C VAL A 101 -6.96 -8.75 13.53
N THR A 102 -7.80 -9.22 14.44
CA THR A 102 -8.48 -10.53 14.37
C THR A 102 -9.97 -10.39 14.07
N TRP A 103 -10.60 -11.45 13.56
CA TRP A 103 -12.05 -11.41 13.30
C TRP A 103 -12.87 -11.17 14.56
N ALA A 104 -12.49 -11.77 15.68
CA ALA A 104 -13.15 -11.52 16.96
C ALA A 104 -13.13 -10.02 17.31
N ARG A 105 -11.95 -9.38 17.25
CA ARG A 105 -11.80 -7.95 17.56
C ARG A 105 -12.52 -7.06 16.57
N VAL A 106 -12.46 -7.37 15.27
CA VAL A 106 -13.18 -6.61 14.25
C VAL A 106 -14.69 -6.74 14.40
N ALA A 107 -15.21 -7.93 14.73
CA ALA A 107 -16.63 -8.14 14.96
C ALA A 107 -17.14 -7.38 16.20
N GLU A 108 -16.36 -7.36 17.28
CA GLU A 108 -16.65 -6.55 18.48
C GLU A 108 -16.72 -5.06 18.13
N LEU A 109 -15.71 -4.54 17.43
CA LEU A 109 -15.69 -3.14 17.00
C LEU A 109 -16.86 -2.80 16.08
N ALA A 110 -17.21 -3.68 15.15
CA ALA A 110 -18.35 -3.45 14.29
C ALA A 110 -19.66 -3.36 15.08
N ALA A 111 -19.84 -4.21 16.10
CA ALA A 111 -21.00 -4.14 16.98
C ALA A 111 -21.04 -2.84 17.80
N GLU A 112 -19.88 -2.32 18.23
CA GLU A 112 -19.75 -1.03 18.91
C GLU A 112 -20.09 0.17 18.01
N LEU A 113 -19.72 0.09 16.72
CA LEU A 113 -19.89 1.19 15.76
C LEU A 113 -21.30 1.27 15.17
N ARG A 114 -21.97 0.14 14.98
CA ARG A 114 -23.29 0.05 14.33
C ARG A 114 -24.34 1.03 14.89
N PRO A 115 -24.50 1.23 16.21
CA PRO A 115 -25.55 2.13 16.73
C PRO A 115 -25.46 3.58 16.26
N ALA A 116 -24.28 4.05 15.86
CA ALA A 116 -24.04 5.40 15.38
C ALA A 116 -23.88 5.50 13.85
N ALA A 117 -23.89 4.36 13.15
CA ALA A 117 -23.62 4.27 11.73
C ALA A 117 -24.83 4.72 10.89
N ARG A 118 -24.57 5.38 9.76
CA ARG A 118 -25.56 5.64 8.71
C ARG A 118 -25.89 4.34 7.95
N PRO A 119 -26.96 4.27 7.14
CA PRO A 119 -27.36 3.02 6.49
C PRO A 119 -26.25 2.33 5.67
N LEU A 120 -25.48 3.08 4.87
CA LEU A 120 -24.38 2.51 4.08
C LEU A 120 -23.19 2.08 4.95
N GLU A 121 -22.93 2.81 6.03
CA GLU A 121 -21.90 2.48 7.02
C GLU A 121 -22.30 1.22 7.80
N GLU A 122 -23.57 1.08 8.20
CA GLU A 122 -24.11 -0.12 8.81
C GLU A 122 -24.01 -1.33 7.87
N HIS A 123 -24.29 -1.13 6.58
CA HIS A 123 -24.10 -2.14 5.55
C HIS A 123 -22.61 -2.56 5.46
N ALA A 124 -21.68 -1.61 5.43
CA ALA A 124 -20.23 -1.88 5.46
C ALA A 124 -19.77 -2.62 6.73
N LEU A 125 -20.40 -2.34 7.88
CA LEU A 125 -20.15 -3.03 9.15
C LEU A 125 -20.85 -4.40 9.24
N THR A 126 -21.84 -4.65 8.38
CA THR A 126 -22.51 -5.95 8.24
C THR A 126 -21.71 -6.86 7.34
N HIS A 127 -21.16 -6.31 6.26
CA HIS A 127 -20.27 -6.98 5.31
C HIS A 127 -18.83 -6.48 5.51
N LEU A 128 -18.18 -6.95 6.58
CA LEU A 128 -16.84 -6.50 6.98
C LEU A 128 -15.74 -7.02 6.06
N GLU A 129 -16.01 -8.10 5.34
CA GLU A 129 -15.06 -8.78 4.48
C GLU A 129 -14.49 -7.83 3.38
N PRO A 130 -15.31 -7.14 2.55
CA PRO A 130 -14.79 -6.12 1.63
C PRO A 130 -14.05 -4.97 2.31
N THR A 131 -14.59 -4.48 3.44
CA THR A 131 -13.98 -3.42 4.24
C THR A 131 -12.55 -3.79 4.64
N LEU A 132 -12.35 -5.04 5.08
CA LEU A 132 -11.04 -5.53 5.51
C LEU A 132 -10.10 -5.80 4.32
N LEU A 133 -10.61 -6.23 3.17
CA LEU A 133 -9.80 -6.34 1.96
C LEU A 133 -9.27 -4.97 1.52
N ARG A 134 -10.11 -3.93 1.58
CA ARG A 134 -9.70 -2.55 1.30
C ARG A 134 -8.68 -2.06 2.33
N LEU A 135 -8.96 -2.27 3.61
CA LEU A 135 -8.04 -1.90 4.69
C LEU A 135 -6.67 -2.59 4.55
N ILE A 136 -6.61 -3.86 4.12
CA ILE A 136 -5.34 -4.54 3.82
C ILE A 136 -4.59 -3.81 2.70
N ALA A 137 -5.28 -3.47 1.61
CA ALA A 137 -4.67 -2.74 0.50
C ALA A 137 -4.12 -1.39 0.95
N ASP A 138 -4.91 -0.61 1.67
CA ASP A 138 -4.54 0.71 2.19
C ASP A 138 -3.32 0.63 3.13
N TRP A 139 -3.29 -0.35 4.05
CA TRP A 139 -2.14 -0.54 4.95
C TRP A 139 -0.86 -0.85 4.17
N ARG A 140 -0.92 -1.73 3.17
CA ARG A 140 0.25 -2.07 2.36
C ARG A 140 0.80 -0.85 1.62
N THR A 141 -0.11 -0.07 1.04
CA THR A 141 0.18 1.20 0.37
C THR A 141 0.89 2.15 1.33
N ASP A 142 0.30 2.44 2.49
CA ASP A 142 0.91 3.36 3.46
C ASP A 142 2.30 2.92 3.95
N VAL A 143 2.48 1.61 4.19
CA VAL A 143 3.78 1.05 4.59
C VAL A 143 4.78 1.24 3.46
N ALA A 144 4.47 0.79 2.25
CA ALA A 144 5.38 0.84 1.11
C ALA A 144 5.75 2.28 0.77
N GLY A 145 4.79 3.20 0.74
CA GLY A 145 5.00 4.60 0.40
C GLY A 145 5.87 5.29 1.44
N SER A 146 5.68 4.96 2.72
CA SER A 146 6.55 5.45 3.80
C SER A 146 7.98 4.90 3.69
N VAL A 147 8.18 3.62 3.33
CA VAL A 147 9.51 3.05 3.08
C VAL A 147 10.19 3.72 1.89
N TRP A 148 9.49 3.85 0.77
CA TRP A 148 10.04 4.47 -0.45
C TRP A 148 10.40 5.92 -0.21
N THR A 149 9.50 6.70 0.39
CA THR A 149 9.79 8.08 0.81
C THR A 149 11.01 8.15 1.72
N TRP A 150 11.11 7.26 2.72
CA TRP A 150 12.24 7.21 3.63
C TRP A 150 13.58 6.92 2.92
N LEU A 151 13.60 6.04 1.92
CA LEU A 151 14.80 5.77 1.12
C LEU A 151 15.16 6.97 0.22
N THR A 152 14.16 7.59 -0.41
CA THR A 152 14.31 8.76 -1.29
C THR A 152 14.91 9.97 -0.56
N LEU A 153 14.58 10.15 0.72
CA LEU A 153 15.06 11.25 1.56
C LEU A 153 16.52 11.10 2.03
N ASP A 154 17.20 9.98 1.73
CA ASP A 154 18.62 9.84 2.05
C ASP A 154 19.47 10.84 1.22
N PRO A 155 20.56 11.41 1.75
CA PRO A 155 21.45 12.26 0.97
C PRO A 155 22.13 11.54 -0.20
N ASP A 156 22.23 10.20 -0.15
CA ASP A 156 22.76 9.35 -1.21
C ASP A 156 21.85 8.13 -1.43
N PRO A 157 20.70 8.28 -2.11
CA PRO A 157 19.76 7.16 -2.34
C PRO A 157 20.33 6.04 -3.22
N ALA A 158 21.37 6.35 -4.02
CA ALA A 158 22.02 5.40 -4.92
C ALA A 158 22.76 4.28 -4.16
N ARG A 159 23.15 4.51 -2.90
CA ARG A 159 23.79 3.47 -2.06
C ARG A 159 22.89 2.26 -1.79
N PHE A 160 21.58 2.40 -1.96
CA PHE A 160 20.62 1.30 -1.75
C PHE A 160 20.30 0.50 -3.02
N SER A 161 20.76 0.97 -4.19
CA SER A 161 20.41 0.40 -5.49
C SER A 161 20.54 -1.11 -5.62
N PRO A 162 21.57 -1.79 -5.05
CA PRO A 162 21.72 -3.24 -5.20
C PRO A 162 20.51 -4.07 -4.78
N TRP A 163 19.68 -3.56 -3.87
CA TRP A 163 18.47 -4.27 -3.43
C TRP A 163 17.18 -3.47 -3.65
N ALA A 164 17.24 -2.13 -3.62
CA ALA A 164 16.05 -1.29 -3.70
C ALA A 164 15.54 -1.09 -5.13
N VAL A 165 16.42 -1.01 -6.14
CA VAL A 165 16.01 -0.83 -7.54
C VAL A 165 15.13 -1.97 -8.05
N PRO A 166 15.49 -3.26 -7.88
CA PRO A 166 14.63 -4.36 -8.31
C PRO A 166 13.27 -4.38 -7.61
N LEU A 167 13.23 -3.98 -6.33
CA LEU A 167 11.99 -3.91 -5.56
C LEU A 167 11.12 -2.72 -5.99
N ALA A 168 11.71 -1.58 -6.33
CA ALA A 168 10.99 -0.41 -6.82
C ALA A 168 10.36 -0.68 -8.19
N GLU A 169 11.12 -1.28 -9.12
CA GLU A 169 10.58 -1.67 -10.42
C GLU A 169 9.43 -2.68 -10.30
N ARG A 170 9.57 -3.66 -9.39
CA ARG A 170 8.50 -4.61 -9.08
C ARG A 170 7.30 -3.93 -8.43
N SER A 171 7.52 -2.95 -7.56
CA SER A 171 6.47 -2.15 -6.91
C SER A 171 5.63 -1.40 -7.94
N VAL A 172 6.25 -0.78 -8.96
CA VAL A 172 5.53 -0.14 -10.06
C VAL A 172 4.74 -1.16 -10.89
N THR A 173 5.36 -2.28 -11.24
CA THR A 173 4.73 -3.33 -12.06
C THR A 173 3.54 -3.98 -11.35
N GLU A 174 3.65 -4.20 -10.04
CA GLU A 174 2.62 -4.80 -9.19
C GLU A 174 1.68 -3.77 -8.55
N ARG A 175 1.84 -2.48 -8.88
CA ARG A 175 1.01 -1.36 -8.42
C ARG A 175 0.96 -1.21 -6.90
N LEU A 176 2.12 -1.33 -6.26
CA LEU A 176 2.33 -1.03 -4.85
C LEU A 176 3.11 0.28 -4.75
N GLU A 177 2.43 1.42 -4.57
CA GLU A 177 3.08 2.74 -4.44
C GLU A 177 4.02 3.07 -5.59
N SER A 178 3.47 3.04 -6.81
CA SER A 178 4.21 3.31 -8.04
C SER A 178 4.89 4.67 -8.01
N ASP A 179 4.20 5.71 -7.55
CA ASP A 179 4.70 7.09 -7.58
C ASP A 179 5.93 7.26 -6.68
N GLU A 180 5.87 6.78 -5.43
CA GLU A 180 6.99 6.83 -4.49
C GLU A 180 8.14 5.93 -4.94
N ALA A 181 7.85 4.77 -5.54
CA ALA A 181 8.87 3.89 -6.10
C ALA A 181 9.58 4.53 -7.31
N ILE A 182 8.84 5.21 -8.21
CA ILE A 182 9.40 5.98 -9.33
C ILE A 182 10.22 7.16 -8.80
N ALA A 183 9.73 7.87 -7.78
CA ALA A 183 10.46 8.96 -7.13
C ALA A 183 11.79 8.47 -6.54
N TYR A 184 11.79 7.30 -5.88
CA TYR A 184 13.03 6.67 -5.42
C TYR A 184 14.00 6.38 -6.58
N LEU A 185 13.51 5.78 -7.67
CA LEU A 185 14.34 5.48 -8.84
C LEU A 185 14.94 6.76 -9.44
N GLY A 186 14.16 7.83 -9.50
CA GLY A 186 14.61 9.16 -9.92
C GLY A 186 15.73 9.69 -9.03
N ALA A 187 15.52 9.70 -7.72
CA ALA A 187 16.52 10.18 -6.75
C ALA A 187 17.80 9.35 -6.76
N ALA A 188 17.69 8.02 -6.85
CA ALA A 188 18.84 7.13 -6.98
C ALA A 188 19.57 7.35 -8.33
N GLY A 189 18.83 7.56 -9.42
CA GLY A 189 19.39 7.92 -10.72
C GLY A 189 20.18 9.24 -10.67
N ALA A 190 19.61 10.28 -10.06
CA ALA A 190 20.29 11.56 -9.83
C ALA A 190 21.53 11.44 -8.92
N GLY A 191 21.55 10.42 -8.05
CA GLY A 191 22.68 10.00 -7.24
C GLY A 191 23.72 9.13 -7.97
N GLY A 192 23.56 8.89 -9.28
CA GLY A 192 24.52 8.16 -10.12
C GLY A 192 24.24 6.66 -10.27
N SER A 193 23.06 6.18 -9.88
CA SER A 193 22.68 4.78 -10.07
C SER A 193 22.24 4.49 -11.51
N ALA A 194 23.15 3.94 -12.32
CA ALA A 194 22.82 3.47 -13.68
C ALA A 194 21.67 2.44 -13.68
N ALA A 195 21.64 1.53 -12.71
CA ALA A 195 20.57 0.54 -12.59
C ALA A 195 19.18 1.17 -12.40
N ALA A 196 19.11 2.33 -11.72
CA ALA A 196 17.85 3.04 -11.51
C ALA A 196 17.38 3.72 -12.81
N VAL A 197 18.31 4.31 -13.57
CA VAL A 197 18.02 4.87 -14.91
C VAL A 197 17.56 3.79 -15.88
N ASP A 198 18.20 2.61 -15.84
CA ASP A 198 17.80 1.47 -16.67
C ASP A 198 16.40 0.96 -16.30
N ALA A 199 16.07 0.90 -15.00
CA ALA A 199 14.74 0.53 -14.53
C ALA A 199 13.67 1.54 -14.99
N LEU A 200 13.92 2.85 -14.81
CA LEU A 200 13.02 3.89 -15.32
C LEU A 200 12.83 3.77 -16.84
N THR A 201 13.89 3.46 -17.58
CA THR A 201 13.83 3.28 -19.04
C THR A 201 12.90 2.13 -19.41
N ARG A 202 13.01 0.98 -18.75
CA ARG A 202 12.09 -0.16 -18.96
C ARG A 202 10.66 0.20 -18.60
N LEU A 203 10.43 0.87 -17.47
CA LEU A 203 9.09 1.29 -17.04
C LEU A 203 8.46 2.30 -18.02
N ALA A 204 9.27 3.16 -18.64
CA ALA A 204 8.85 4.14 -19.63
C ALA A 204 8.49 3.54 -21.01
N GLU A 205 8.70 2.25 -21.27
CA GLU A 205 8.42 1.64 -22.57
C GLU A 205 6.92 1.51 -22.85
N LYS A 206 6.50 1.86 -24.07
CA LYS A 206 5.14 1.58 -24.60
C LYS A 206 5.24 1.23 -26.08
N PRO A 207 4.34 0.37 -26.61
CA PRO A 207 3.19 -0.24 -25.93
C PRO A 207 3.53 -1.46 -25.05
N ASP A 208 4.74 -2.01 -25.17
CA ASP A 208 5.10 -3.33 -24.62
C ASP A 208 5.73 -3.30 -23.21
N GLY A 209 5.82 -2.13 -22.57
CA GLY A 209 6.43 -1.99 -21.25
C GLY A 209 5.54 -2.49 -20.09
N PRO A 210 6.15 -2.83 -18.95
CA PRO A 210 5.49 -3.54 -17.84
C PRO A 210 4.59 -2.64 -16.97
N ALA A 211 4.82 -1.33 -16.98
CA ALA A 211 4.08 -0.35 -16.18
C ALA A 211 2.69 -0.07 -16.77
N THR A 212 1.79 0.60 -16.01
CA THR A 212 0.57 1.16 -16.59
C THR A 212 0.89 2.33 -17.55
N TRP A 213 -0.10 2.89 -18.25
CA TRP A 213 0.15 4.05 -19.11
C TRP A 213 0.59 5.26 -18.30
N ASP A 214 -0.11 5.53 -17.20
CA ASP A 214 0.16 6.65 -16.30
C ASP A 214 1.55 6.51 -15.64
N ASP A 215 1.87 5.33 -15.09
CA ASP A 215 3.18 5.09 -14.48
C ASP A 215 4.34 5.22 -15.49
N ALA A 216 4.13 4.80 -16.74
CA ALA A 216 5.13 4.93 -17.79
C ALA A 216 5.33 6.38 -18.22
N GLU A 217 4.30 7.22 -18.17
CA GLU A 217 4.41 8.66 -18.36
C GLU A 217 5.21 9.30 -17.23
N THR A 218 4.87 9.00 -15.97
CA THR A 218 5.64 9.47 -14.80
C THR A 218 7.13 9.04 -14.89
N ALA A 219 7.41 7.81 -15.33
CA ALA A 219 8.78 7.35 -15.53
C ALA A 219 9.52 8.10 -16.66
N ARG A 220 8.84 8.47 -17.75
CA ARG A 220 9.43 9.28 -18.82
C ARG A 220 9.75 10.69 -18.38
N ASP A 221 8.85 11.30 -17.62
CA ASP A 221 9.04 12.64 -17.08
C ASP A 221 10.27 12.66 -16.16
N MET A 222 10.38 11.66 -15.28
CA MET A 222 11.56 11.50 -14.42
C MET A 222 12.85 11.34 -15.23
N LEU A 223 12.85 10.54 -16.31
CA LEU A 223 14.02 10.42 -17.21
C LEU A 223 14.37 11.74 -17.92
N ALA A 224 13.37 12.54 -18.29
CA ALA A 224 13.59 13.84 -18.92
C ALA A 224 14.25 14.82 -17.94
N GLU A 225 13.81 14.84 -16.67
CA GLU A 225 14.41 15.64 -15.60
C GLU A 225 15.87 15.27 -15.35
N LEU A 226 16.18 13.97 -15.27
CA LEU A 226 17.55 13.48 -15.08
C LEU A 226 18.48 13.97 -16.22
N ARG A 227 18.05 13.81 -17.48
CA ARG A 227 18.79 14.29 -18.65
C ARG A 227 19.01 15.81 -18.63
N ALA A 228 18.00 16.58 -18.23
CA ALA A 228 18.10 18.03 -18.13
C ALA A 228 19.10 18.48 -17.04
N SER A 229 19.24 17.68 -15.98
CA SER A 229 20.19 17.94 -14.88
C SER A 229 21.65 17.61 -15.20
N GLY A 230 21.93 17.05 -16.39
CA GLY A 230 23.28 16.67 -16.83
C GLY A 230 23.87 15.46 -16.10
N ARG A 231 23.01 14.58 -15.58
CA ARG A 231 23.37 13.35 -14.86
C ARG A 231 22.83 12.12 -15.57
#